data_AF-A0A5B7TXE4-F1
#
_entry.id   AF-A0A5B7TXE4-F1
#
_cell.length_a   1.000
_cell.length_b   1.000
_cell.length_c   1.000
_cell.angle_alpha   90.00
_cell.angle_beta   90.00
_cell.angle_gamma   90.00
#
_symmetry.space_group_name_H-M   'P 1'
#
loop_
_entity.id
_entity.type
_entity.pdbx_description
1 polymer ?
#
loop_
_entity_poly.entity_id
_entity_poly.type
_entity_poly.pdbx_seq_one_letter_code
_entity_poly.pdbx_strand_id
1 'polypeptide(L)'
;MKYLNIVLSIIILSVFASCGSHKRTTSQKIIDQRQPNKVVKKTVTPVKLQKIDEADVIHADLMRRKPNLNENTLAYIDEYNDIAILEMIAYKIPASITLAQGILESNSGKSRLSVKGNNHFGIKCHTWDGKRMYHDDDARQECFRKYEHPLTSFRDHSLFLFDRKRYAGLFELRKKDYKGWSKGLRKAGYATDPKYPAKLITLIETYELDKYDDFDESFLYNGKVIKKTKDDVTSKYIIVSKGDTLYSLAKNNNLTVDKLKWLNGLKNNELAVGQKIFVE
;
A
#
# COMPACT_ATOMS: atom_id res chain seq x y z
N MET A 1 -33.86 82.17 -35.83
CA MET A 1 -32.97 81.02 -36.13
C MET A 1 -33.80 79.75 -35.87
N LYS A 2 -34.63 79.31 -36.82
CA LYS A 2 -34.36 78.30 -37.89
C LYS A 2 -33.95 76.94 -37.30
N TYR A 3 -34.94 76.06 -37.06
CA TYR A 3 -35.18 74.74 -37.74
C TYR A 3 -34.50 73.57 -37.00
N LEU A 4 -34.94 72.32 -36.94
CA LEU A 4 -36.11 71.52 -37.38
C LEU A 4 -35.75 70.04 -37.05
N ASN A 5 -36.73 69.14 -37.07
CA ASN A 5 -36.67 67.65 -37.03
C ASN A 5 -36.69 67.07 -35.61
N ILE A 6 -37.81 66.56 -35.05
CA ILE A 6 -38.75 65.52 -35.52
C ILE A 6 -38.03 64.30 -36.07
N VAL A 7 -37.90 63.25 -35.25
CA VAL A 7 -38.30 61.89 -35.64
C VAL A 7 -38.96 61.20 -34.45
N LEU A 8 -40.20 60.81 -34.72
CA LEU A 8 -41.11 59.95 -34.01
C LEU A 8 -40.56 58.51 -34.02
N SER A 9 -40.52 57.81 -32.87
CA SER A 9 -40.88 56.39 -32.87
C SER A 9 -41.24 55.90 -31.47
N ILE A 10 -42.52 55.60 -31.37
CA ILE A 10 -43.27 55.00 -30.28
C ILE A 10 -42.88 53.52 -30.17
N ILE A 11 -42.38 53.07 -29.02
CA ILE A 11 -42.75 51.75 -28.48
C ILE A 11 -43.00 51.89 -26.97
N ILE A 12 -44.27 51.74 -26.66
CA ILE A 12 -44.89 51.63 -25.34
C ILE A 12 -44.71 50.17 -24.91
N LEU A 13 -44.29 49.90 -23.67
CA LEU A 13 -45.14 49.22 -22.68
C LEU A 13 -44.50 49.13 -21.28
N SER A 14 -45.02 49.99 -20.41
CA SER A 14 -45.36 49.78 -19.00
C SER A 14 -44.29 49.22 -18.05
N VAL A 15 -43.58 50.14 -17.42
CA VAL A 15 -43.03 50.01 -16.05
C VAL A 15 -44.20 50.11 -15.06
N PHE A 16 -44.41 49.09 -14.23
CA PHE A 16 -45.07 49.30 -12.94
C PHE A 16 -44.01 49.55 -11.87
N ALA A 17 -44.07 50.77 -11.34
CA ALA A 17 -43.44 51.27 -10.14
C ALA A 17 -43.74 50.34 -8.95
N SER A 18 -42.73 49.97 -8.15
CA SER A 18 -42.22 50.72 -6.98
C SER A 18 -42.89 50.31 -5.67
N CYS A 19 -42.04 49.76 -4.79
CA CYS A 19 -41.94 49.88 -3.33
C CYS A 19 -43.23 50.00 -2.49
N GLY A 20 -43.43 49.25 -1.43
CA GLY A 20 -42.58 48.35 -0.65
C GLY A 20 -43.18 48.23 0.76
N SER A 21 -42.77 47.22 1.55
CA SER A 21 -42.57 47.34 3.01
C SER A 21 -42.14 46.00 3.59
N HIS A 22 -41.13 46.06 4.45
CA HIS A 22 -40.54 44.96 5.21
C HIS A 22 -41.56 44.11 5.97
N LYS A 23 -41.27 42.80 6.10
CA LYS A 23 -41.29 42.13 7.42
C LYS A 23 -40.60 40.76 7.44
N ARG A 24 -40.11 40.47 8.65
CA ARG A 24 -39.27 39.38 9.12
C ARG A 24 -39.85 37.98 8.85
N THR A 25 -38.91 37.05 8.68
CA THR A 25 -39.06 35.59 8.59
C THR A 25 -39.65 34.95 9.85
N THR A 26 -40.64 34.07 9.69
CA THR A 26 -40.80 32.86 10.53
C THR A 26 -41.52 31.76 9.72
N SER A 27 -41.08 30.53 9.97
CA SER A 27 -41.29 29.27 9.24
C SER A 27 -42.74 28.79 9.09
N GLN A 28 -43.04 28.16 7.94
CA GLN A 28 -44.01 27.06 7.89
C GLN A 28 -43.50 25.93 6.98
N LYS A 29 -43.47 24.73 7.57
CA LYS A 29 -43.05 23.43 7.03
C LYS A 29 -43.58 23.14 5.62
N ILE A 30 -42.67 22.86 4.69
CA ILE A 30 -42.94 21.94 3.58
C ILE A 30 -42.38 20.58 3.99
N ILE A 31 -43.26 19.59 4.02
CA ILE A 31 -42.95 18.18 4.28
C ILE A 31 -42.25 17.66 3.00
N ASP A 32 -40.92 17.59 3.01
CA ASP A 32 -40.17 16.85 1.99
C ASP A 32 -39.99 15.41 2.48
N GLN A 33 -40.74 14.49 1.89
CA GLN A 33 -40.64 13.04 2.12
C GLN A 33 -39.39 12.47 1.45
N ARG A 34 -38.20 12.94 1.83
CA ARG A 34 -36.94 12.27 1.50
C ARG A 34 -36.53 11.45 2.70
N GLN A 35 -36.68 10.14 2.58
CA GLN A 35 -36.15 9.19 3.55
C GLN A 35 -34.65 9.46 3.76
N PRO A 36 -34.14 9.41 5.00
CA PRO A 36 -32.72 9.51 5.23
C PRO A 36 -32.04 8.32 4.55
N ASN A 37 -31.19 8.61 3.56
CA ASN A 37 -30.28 7.63 3.00
C ASN A 37 -29.53 6.98 4.17
N LYS A 38 -29.87 5.72 4.45
CA LYS A 38 -29.10 4.86 5.35
C LYS A 38 -27.66 4.91 4.85
N VAL A 39 -26.78 5.54 5.64
CA VAL A 39 -25.34 5.35 5.48
C VAL A 39 -25.10 3.88 5.77
N VAL A 40 -25.14 3.06 4.72
CA VAL A 40 -24.68 1.69 4.78
C VAL A 40 -23.19 1.80 5.05
N LYS A 41 -22.80 1.65 6.32
CA LYS A 41 -21.44 1.26 6.67
C LYS A 41 -21.19 -0.06 5.95
N LYS A 42 -20.66 -0.02 4.73
CA LYS A 42 -20.07 -1.18 4.09
C LYS A 42 -18.90 -1.56 4.97
N THR A 43 -19.11 -2.56 5.82
CA THR A 43 -18.03 -3.32 6.43
C THR A 43 -17.14 -3.78 5.28
N VAL A 44 -15.94 -3.21 5.17
CA VAL A 44 -14.93 -3.69 4.23
C VAL A 44 -14.54 -5.06 4.75
N THR A 45 -15.06 -6.13 4.15
CA THR A 45 -14.56 -7.48 4.39
C THR A 45 -13.08 -7.46 4.02
N PRO A 46 -12.16 -7.83 4.92
CA PRO A 46 -10.75 -7.84 4.60
C PRO A 46 -10.54 -8.73 3.37
N VAL A 47 -9.89 -8.18 2.34
CA VAL A 47 -9.45 -8.94 1.17
C VAL A 47 -8.51 -10.02 1.69
N LYS A 48 -9.00 -11.25 1.81
CA LYS A 48 -8.15 -12.40 2.11
C LYS A 48 -7.26 -12.59 0.89
N LEU A 49 -5.96 -12.37 1.06
CA LEU A 49 -4.98 -12.62 0.01
C LEU A 49 -5.12 -14.08 -0.42
N GLN A 50 -5.14 -14.34 -1.73
CA GLN A 50 -5.13 -15.71 -2.23
C GLN A 50 -3.81 -16.36 -1.78
N LYS A 51 -3.93 -17.47 -1.06
CA LYS A 51 -2.77 -18.27 -0.61
C LYS A 51 -1.96 -18.74 -1.82
N ILE A 52 -0.64 -18.84 -1.67
CA ILE A 52 0.25 -19.42 -2.67
C ILE A 52 0.51 -20.87 -2.27
N ASP A 53 -0.12 -21.81 -2.97
CA ASP A 53 -0.07 -23.24 -2.61
C ASP A 53 1.38 -23.76 -2.50
N GLU A 54 2.29 -23.32 -3.37
CA GLU A 54 3.70 -23.69 -3.31
C GLU A 54 4.41 -23.16 -2.05
N ALA A 55 4.01 -21.99 -1.52
CA ALA A 55 4.56 -21.44 -0.29
C ALA A 55 4.11 -22.23 0.94
N ASP A 56 2.86 -22.70 0.94
CA ASP A 56 2.31 -23.60 1.97
C ASP A 56 3.03 -24.96 1.96
N VAL A 57 3.37 -25.49 0.78
CA VAL A 57 4.19 -26.72 0.65
C VAL A 57 5.58 -26.55 1.26
N ILE A 58 6.25 -25.42 0.99
CA ILE A 58 7.56 -25.10 1.60
C ILE A 58 7.44 -25.06 3.13
N HIS A 59 6.38 -24.45 3.66
CA HIS A 59 6.16 -24.35 5.10
C HIS A 59 5.90 -25.72 5.74
N ALA A 60 5.03 -26.53 5.14
CA ALA A 60 4.71 -27.88 5.61
C ALA A 60 5.95 -28.80 5.61
N ASP A 61 6.79 -28.72 4.57
CA ASP A 61 8.04 -29.47 4.51
C ASP A 61 9.04 -29.05 5.62
N LEU A 62 9.13 -27.75 5.91
CA LEU A 62 9.95 -27.25 7.03
C LEU A 62 9.49 -27.84 8.36
N MET A 63 8.19 -27.76 8.68
CA MET A 63 7.65 -28.28 9.94
C MET A 63 7.86 -29.79 10.06
N ARG A 64 7.71 -30.54 8.96
CA ARG A 64 7.94 -31.98 8.93
C ARG A 64 9.40 -32.34 9.23
N ARG A 65 10.37 -31.60 8.66
CA ARG A 65 11.81 -31.89 8.84
C ARG A 65 12.38 -31.34 10.15
N LYS A 66 11.82 -30.25 10.67
CA LYS A 66 12.31 -29.54 11.86
C LYS A 66 11.16 -29.28 12.86
N PRO A 67 10.61 -30.33 13.49
CA PRO A 67 9.41 -30.22 14.34
C PRO A 67 9.62 -29.41 15.64
N ASN A 68 10.87 -29.21 16.08
CA ASN A 68 11.19 -28.55 17.34
C ASN A 68 11.45 -27.03 17.20
N LEU A 69 11.12 -26.43 16.05
CA LEU A 69 11.26 -24.98 15.85
C LEU A 69 10.22 -24.21 16.68
N ASN A 70 10.51 -22.94 16.97
CA ASN A 70 9.57 -22.10 17.73
C ASN A 70 8.23 -21.96 16.97
N GLU A 71 7.16 -22.47 17.57
CA GLU A 71 5.82 -22.49 17.00
C GLU A 71 5.30 -21.10 16.61
N ASN A 72 5.64 -20.06 17.38
CA ASN A 72 5.18 -18.72 17.07
C ASN A 72 5.87 -18.13 15.85
N THR A 73 7.15 -18.43 15.68
CA THR A 73 7.88 -18.03 14.49
C THR A 73 7.37 -18.81 13.27
N LEU A 74 7.07 -20.10 13.42
CA LEU A 74 6.42 -20.88 12.36
C LEU A 74 5.07 -20.27 11.96
N ALA A 75 4.20 -19.97 12.93
CA ALA A 75 2.91 -19.33 12.67
C ALA A 75 3.05 -17.95 12.01
N TYR A 76 4.08 -17.18 12.39
CA TYR A 76 4.38 -15.91 11.72
C TYR A 76 4.78 -16.11 10.25
N ILE A 77 5.61 -17.12 9.97
CA ILE A 77 6.03 -17.43 8.60
C ILE A 77 4.83 -17.87 7.76
N ASP A 78 3.98 -18.75 8.29
CA ASP A 78 2.78 -19.24 7.60
C ASP A 78 1.79 -18.13 7.25
N GLU A 79 1.61 -17.16 8.15
CA GLU A 79 0.70 -16.04 7.94
C GLU A 79 1.23 -15.03 6.91
N TYR A 80 2.55 -14.82 6.85
CA TYR A 80 3.14 -13.69 6.13
C TYR A 80 4.06 -14.05 4.96
N ASN A 81 4.30 -15.34 4.69
CA ASN A 81 5.14 -15.79 3.57
C ASN A 81 4.66 -15.24 2.22
N ASP A 82 3.36 -15.30 1.95
CA ASP A 82 2.76 -14.83 0.70
C ASP A 82 2.97 -13.33 0.52
N ILE A 83 2.78 -12.56 1.60
CA ILE A 83 3.00 -11.11 1.57
C ILE A 83 4.48 -10.83 1.26
N ALA A 84 5.41 -11.53 1.91
CA ALA A 84 6.84 -11.33 1.67
C ALA A 84 7.27 -11.72 0.25
N ILE A 85 6.76 -12.83 -0.28
CA ILE A 85 6.97 -13.24 -1.68
C ILE A 85 6.49 -12.15 -2.63
N LEU A 86 5.26 -11.69 -2.42
CA LEU A 86 4.65 -10.70 -3.27
C LEU A 86 5.36 -9.34 -3.24
N GLU A 87 5.78 -8.89 -2.05
CA GLU A 87 6.59 -7.68 -1.89
C GLU A 87 7.99 -7.85 -2.51
N MET A 88 8.58 -9.05 -2.43
CA MET A 88 9.82 -9.37 -3.12
C MET A 88 9.69 -9.18 -4.64
N ILE A 89 8.58 -9.59 -5.24
CA ILE A 89 8.44 -9.45 -6.70
C ILE A 89 8.25 -8.00 -7.10
N ALA A 90 7.44 -7.26 -6.34
CA ALA A 90 7.17 -5.86 -6.63
C ALA A 90 8.40 -4.97 -6.40
N TYR A 91 9.16 -5.19 -5.32
CA TYR A 91 10.24 -4.29 -4.91
C TYR A 91 11.64 -4.90 -5.00
N LYS A 92 11.76 -6.18 -5.36
CA LYS A 92 13.04 -6.90 -5.50
C LYS A 92 13.86 -7.00 -4.20
N ILE A 93 13.20 -6.90 -3.05
CA ILE A 93 13.78 -7.21 -1.72
C ILE A 93 13.59 -8.69 -1.45
N PRO A 94 14.61 -9.48 -1.10
CA PRO A 94 14.44 -10.92 -0.87
C PRO A 94 13.32 -11.20 0.15
N ALA A 95 12.45 -12.16 -0.13
CA ALA A 95 11.37 -12.56 0.77
C ALA A 95 11.95 -13.04 2.11
N SER A 96 13.10 -13.72 2.06
CA SER A 96 13.87 -14.15 3.22
C SER A 96 14.27 -12.99 4.14
N ILE A 97 14.73 -11.88 3.56
CA ILE A 97 15.08 -10.65 4.30
C ILE A 97 13.84 -10.04 4.93
N THR A 98 12.75 -9.90 4.15
CA THR A 98 11.50 -9.32 4.64
C THR A 98 10.92 -10.13 5.81
N LEU A 99 10.88 -11.45 5.69
CA LEU A 99 10.42 -12.33 6.77
C LEU A 99 11.34 -12.27 7.99
N ALA A 100 12.66 -12.33 7.80
CA ALA A 100 13.61 -12.30 8.92
C ALA A 100 13.55 -10.98 9.70
N GLN A 101 13.44 -9.84 9.00
CA GLN A 101 13.21 -8.55 9.65
C GLN A 101 11.87 -8.54 10.36
N GLY A 102 10.79 -8.97 9.70
CA GLY A 102 9.47 -9.04 10.33
C GLY A 102 9.47 -9.89 11.61
N ILE A 103 10.09 -11.07 11.60
CA ILE A 103 10.24 -11.93 12.78
C ILE A 103 11.01 -11.21 13.89
N LEU A 104 12.16 -10.62 13.57
CA LEU A 104 13.04 -9.98 14.54
C LEU A 104 12.40 -8.74 15.16
N GLU A 105 11.91 -7.81 14.34
CA GLU A 105 11.40 -6.51 14.77
C GLU A 105 10.03 -6.62 15.49
N SER A 106 9.23 -7.64 15.16
CA SER A 106 7.90 -7.81 15.75
C SER A 106 7.83 -8.85 16.86
N ASN A 107 8.95 -9.47 17.24
CA ASN A 107 8.98 -10.63 18.14
C ASN A 107 8.01 -11.74 17.66
N SER A 108 8.19 -12.17 16.41
CA SER A 108 7.29 -13.10 15.71
C SER A 108 5.82 -12.69 15.80
N GLY A 109 5.53 -11.41 15.57
CA GLY A 109 4.19 -10.84 15.57
C GLY A 109 3.62 -10.50 16.95
N LYS A 110 4.32 -10.78 18.04
CA LYS A 110 3.81 -10.62 19.41
C LYS A 110 4.06 -9.26 20.06
N SER A 111 4.88 -8.40 19.44
CA SER A 111 5.13 -7.06 19.96
C SER A 111 3.82 -6.25 20.07
N ARG A 112 3.78 -5.28 20.98
CA ARG A 112 2.61 -4.38 21.07
C ARG A 112 2.41 -3.60 19.77
N LEU A 113 3.49 -3.22 19.08
CA LEU A 113 3.47 -2.51 17.81
C LEU A 113 2.81 -3.35 16.70
N SER A 114 3.15 -4.63 16.58
CA SER A 114 2.52 -5.53 15.61
C SER A 114 1.07 -5.86 16.00
N VAL A 115 0.80 -6.23 17.25
CA VAL A 115 -0.55 -6.67 17.67
C VAL A 115 -1.58 -5.53 17.65
N LYS A 116 -1.22 -4.32 18.08
CA LYS A 116 -2.16 -3.19 18.19
C LYS A 116 -2.05 -2.19 17.04
N GLY A 117 -0.90 -2.17 16.38
CA GLY A 117 -0.56 -1.23 15.33
C GLY A 117 -0.45 -1.84 13.95
N ASN A 118 -0.45 -3.17 13.82
CA ASN A 118 -0.03 -3.88 12.62
C ASN A 118 1.33 -3.40 12.11
N ASN A 119 2.21 -2.85 12.97
CA ASN A 119 3.52 -2.36 12.59
C ASN A 119 4.56 -3.45 12.87
N HIS A 120 4.92 -4.19 11.83
CA HIS A 120 5.78 -5.37 11.94
C HIS A 120 7.28 -5.05 11.88
N PHE A 121 7.64 -3.82 11.51
CA PHE A 121 9.03 -3.43 11.21
C PHE A 121 9.50 -2.23 12.05
N GLY A 122 8.74 -1.84 13.08
CA GLY A 122 9.10 -0.74 13.98
C GLY A 122 9.22 0.63 13.29
N ILE A 123 8.48 0.87 12.19
CA ILE A 123 8.67 2.11 11.41
C ILE A 123 8.13 3.32 12.20
N LYS A 124 9.02 4.27 12.49
CA LYS A 124 8.71 5.54 13.17
C LYS A 124 7.95 6.52 12.26
N CYS A 125 7.22 7.47 12.85
CA CYS A 125 6.36 8.39 12.11
C CYS A 125 7.14 9.27 11.11
N HIS A 126 8.17 9.99 11.54
CA HIS A 126 8.80 11.05 10.73
C HIS A 126 7.74 11.96 10.09
N THR A 127 7.67 12.05 8.76
CA THR A 127 6.69 12.83 7.99
C THR A 127 5.35 12.10 7.77
N TRP A 128 5.10 10.99 8.46
CA TRP A 128 3.88 10.19 8.32
C TRP A 128 2.64 10.96 8.78
N ASP A 129 1.63 11.04 7.91
CA ASP A 129 0.34 11.72 8.12
C ASP A 129 -0.82 10.77 8.47
N GLY A 130 -0.62 9.46 8.33
CA GLY A 130 -1.62 8.44 8.66
C GLY A 130 -1.80 8.18 10.17
N LYS A 131 -2.48 7.07 10.50
CA LYS A 131 -2.70 6.68 11.91
C LYS A 131 -1.37 6.45 12.63
N ARG A 132 -1.31 6.82 13.90
CA ARG A 132 -0.10 6.73 14.74
C ARG A 132 -0.40 5.95 16.01
N MET A 133 0.64 5.42 16.63
CA MET A 133 0.59 4.92 17.99
C MET A 133 1.86 5.31 18.74
N TYR A 134 1.73 5.51 20.04
CA TYR A 134 2.86 5.81 20.91
C TYR A 134 3.29 4.56 21.68
N HIS A 135 4.59 4.38 21.79
CA HIS A 135 5.22 3.27 22.50
C HIS A 135 6.57 3.75 23.03
N ASP A 136 6.97 3.24 24.19
CA ASP A 136 8.30 3.48 24.73
C ASP A 136 9.24 2.45 24.09
N ASP A 137 10.29 2.92 23.42
CA ASP A 137 11.30 2.09 22.76
C ASP A 137 12.71 2.62 23.11
N ASP A 138 13.35 3.41 22.24
CA ASP A 138 14.60 4.10 22.59
C ASP A 138 14.35 5.29 23.55
N ALA A 139 13.23 5.98 23.36
CA ALA A 139 12.77 7.08 24.20
C ALA A 139 11.30 6.92 24.61
N ARG A 140 10.89 7.70 25.61
CA ARG A 140 9.52 7.70 26.12
C ARG A 140 8.56 8.30 25.09
N GLN A 141 7.46 7.62 24.85
CA GLN A 141 6.37 8.02 23.95
C GLN A 141 6.85 8.34 22.53
N GLU A 142 7.67 7.46 21.96
CA GLU A 142 8.03 7.57 20.56
C GLU A 142 6.84 7.30 19.64
N CYS A 143 6.81 8.01 18.52
CA CYS A 143 5.75 7.90 17.53
C CYS A 143 6.07 6.83 16.49
N PHE A 144 5.21 5.82 16.43
CA PHE A 144 5.23 4.77 15.43
C PHE A 144 4.04 4.85 14.49
N ARG A 145 4.26 4.46 13.23
CA ARG A 145 3.19 4.31 12.24
C ARG A 145 2.23 3.23 12.71
N LYS A 146 0.94 3.42 12.46
CA LYS A 146 -0.12 2.45 12.73
C LYS A 146 -0.87 2.16 11.44
N TYR A 147 -1.04 0.89 11.15
CA TYR A 147 -1.65 0.38 9.94
C TYR A 147 -2.96 -0.32 10.22
N GLU A 148 -3.83 -0.34 9.22
CA GLU A 148 -5.11 -1.04 9.31
C GLU A 148 -4.95 -2.55 9.11
N HIS A 149 -3.98 -2.96 8.28
CA HIS A 149 -3.68 -4.36 7.98
C HIS A 149 -2.17 -4.62 7.98
N PRO A 150 -1.70 -5.83 8.34
CA PRO A 150 -0.29 -6.20 8.24
C PRO A 150 0.30 -5.95 6.86
N LEU A 151 -0.43 -6.28 5.78
CA LEU A 151 -0.01 -6.02 4.39
C LEU A 151 0.47 -4.59 4.17
N THR A 152 -0.23 -3.59 4.72
CA THR A 152 0.16 -2.18 4.57
C THR A 152 1.45 -1.84 5.31
N SER A 153 1.80 -2.56 6.38
CA SER A 153 3.10 -2.42 7.04
C SER A 153 4.24 -3.07 6.25
N PHE A 154 3.98 -4.22 5.60
CA PHE A 154 4.96 -4.86 4.72
C PHE A 154 5.23 -3.98 3.50
N ARG A 155 4.19 -3.43 2.89
CA ARG A 155 4.32 -2.48 1.79
C ARG A 155 5.12 -1.23 2.19
N ASP A 156 4.80 -0.64 3.33
CA ASP A 156 5.51 0.56 3.80
C ASP A 156 6.99 0.26 4.11
N HIS A 157 7.29 -0.94 4.61
CA HIS A 157 8.67 -1.42 4.75
C HIS A 157 9.39 -1.56 3.40
N SER A 158 8.74 -2.14 2.38
CA SER A 158 9.31 -2.24 1.04
C SER A 158 9.62 -0.87 0.45
N LEU A 159 8.68 0.08 0.54
CA LEU A 159 8.86 1.46 0.08
C LEU A 159 9.95 2.18 0.88
N PHE A 160 10.02 1.97 2.19
CA PHE A 160 11.07 2.52 3.05
C PHE A 160 12.47 2.12 2.57
N LEU A 161 12.67 0.86 2.18
CA LEU A 161 13.95 0.39 1.64
C LEU A 161 14.16 0.86 0.20
N PHE A 162 13.13 0.81 -0.63
CA PHE A 162 13.19 1.13 -2.05
C PHE A 162 13.45 2.61 -2.34
N ASP A 163 12.72 3.53 -1.68
CA ASP A 163 12.75 4.96 -2.00
C ASP A 163 13.98 5.69 -1.45
N ARG A 164 14.62 5.14 -0.42
CA ARG A 164 15.69 5.85 0.30
C ARG A 164 17.06 5.52 -0.28
N LYS A 165 17.70 6.54 -0.86
CA LYS A 165 19.03 6.46 -1.48
C LYS A 165 20.09 5.69 -0.68
N ARG A 166 20.07 5.76 0.65
CA ARG A 166 21.02 5.04 1.52
C ARG A 166 20.97 3.52 1.36
N TYR A 167 19.86 2.96 0.90
CA TYR A 167 19.66 1.53 0.67
C TYR A 167 19.84 1.13 -0.80
N ALA A 168 20.06 2.08 -1.72
CA ALA A 168 20.09 1.80 -3.17
C ALA A 168 21.07 0.68 -3.56
N GLY A 169 22.25 0.65 -2.95
CA GLY A 169 23.26 -0.38 -3.22
C GLY A 169 22.85 -1.81 -2.83
N LEU A 170 21.80 -1.98 -2.02
CA LEU A 170 21.23 -3.31 -1.73
C LEU A 170 20.58 -3.93 -2.98
N PHE A 171 19.99 -3.09 -3.82
CA PHE A 171 19.28 -3.53 -5.03
C PHE A 171 20.23 -3.88 -6.19
N GLU A 172 21.53 -3.65 -6.02
CA GLU A 172 22.59 -4.14 -6.93
C GLU A 172 23.01 -5.58 -6.60
N LEU A 173 22.65 -6.08 -5.41
CA LEU A 173 22.95 -7.44 -4.99
C LEU A 173 22.04 -8.44 -5.72
N ARG A 174 22.55 -9.66 -5.86
CA ARG A 174 21.73 -10.77 -6.39
C ARG A 174 20.55 -11.03 -5.46
N LYS A 175 19.39 -11.36 -6.04
CA LYS A 175 18.14 -11.68 -5.31
C LYS A 175 18.34 -12.68 -4.15
N LYS A 176 19.20 -13.69 -4.34
CA LYS A 176 19.45 -14.73 -3.33
C LYS A 176 20.58 -14.40 -2.35
N ASP A 177 21.21 -13.22 -2.45
CA ASP A 177 22.32 -12.84 -1.58
C ASP A 177 21.83 -12.22 -0.25
N TYR A 178 21.05 -12.99 0.51
CA TYR A 178 20.54 -12.52 1.80
C TYR A 178 21.67 -12.20 2.80
N LYS A 179 22.86 -12.81 2.64
CA LYS A 179 24.04 -12.49 3.47
C LYS A 179 24.59 -11.10 3.15
N GLY A 180 24.69 -10.76 1.86
CA GLY A 180 25.00 -9.41 1.39
C GLY A 180 23.97 -8.40 1.86
N TRP A 181 22.68 -8.71 1.68
CA TRP A 181 21.57 -7.86 2.14
C TRP A 181 21.63 -7.60 3.64
N SER A 182 21.81 -8.64 4.46
CA SER A 182 21.89 -8.52 5.93
C SER A 182 23.04 -7.59 6.37
N LYS A 183 24.22 -7.73 5.75
CA LYS A 183 25.38 -6.85 6.02
C LYS A 183 25.13 -5.43 5.52
N GLY A 184 24.56 -5.30 4.33
CA GLY A 184 24.27 -4.03 3.69
C GLY A 184 23.21 -3.23 4.43
N LEU A 185 22.16 -3.86 4.97
CA LEU A 185 21.11 -3.21 5.77
C LEU A 185 21.71 -2.51 7.00
N ARG A 186 22.58 -3.21 7.74
CA ARG A 186 23.32 -2.61 8.86
C ARG A 186 24.24 -1.48 8.36
N LYS A 187 25.05 -1.73 7.33
CA LYS A 187 25.99 -0.72 6.79
C LYS A 187 25.26 0.55 6.33
N ALA A 188 24.09 0.38 5.70
CA ALA A 188 23.23 1.46 5.27
C ALA A 188 22.58 2.18 6.47
N GLY A 189 22.54 1.55 7.65
CA GLY A 189 22.08 2.09 8.93
C GLY A 189 20.59 1.87 9.19
N TYR A 190 20.07 0.70 8.82
CA TYR A 190 18.77 0.20 9.28
C TYR A 190 18.78 -0.06 10.80
N ALA A 191 19.85 -0.68 11.30
CA ALA A 191 20.05 -0.97 12.72
C ALA A 191 21.47 -0.60 13.16
N THR A 192 21.60 -0.21 14.43
CA THR A 192 22.88 0.13 15.07
C THR A 192 23.60 -1.11 15.62
N ASP A 193 22.86 -2.16 15.96
CA ASP A 193 23.39 -3.40 16.54
C ASP A 193 24.43 -4.07 15.61
N PRO A 194 25.70 -4.27 16.05
CA PRO A 194 26.71 -4.97 15.28
C PRO A 194 26.34 -6.42 14.94
N LYS A 195 25.50 -7.07 15.75
CA LYS A 195 25.04 -8.45 15.55
C LYS A 195 23.82 -8.54 14.63
N TYR A 196 23.25 -7.42 14.19
CA TYR A 196 22.04 -7.39 13.35
C TYR A 196 22.16 -8.30 12.10
N PRO A 197 23.25 -8.26 11.31
CA PRO A 197 23.38 -9.15 10.16
C PRO A 197 23.39 -10.63 10.55
N ALA A 198 24.07 -10.97 11.65
CA ALA A 198 24.14 -12.35 12.13
C ALA A 198 22.77 -12.84 12.59
N LYS A 199 21.99 -12.00 13.29
CA LYS A 199 20.61 -12.33 13.71
C LYS A 199 19.72 -12.64 12.51
N LEU A 200 19.75 -11.80 11.46
CA LEU A 200 18.98 -12.04 10.25
C LEU A 200 19.42 -13.34 9.55
N ILE A 201 20.72 -13.53 9.34
CA ILE A 201 21.26 -14.75 8.72
C ILE A 201 20.84 -15.99 9.50
N THR A 202 20.94 -15.96 10.84
CA THR A 202 20.52 -17.08 11.69
C THR A 202 19.03 -17.38 11.54
N LEU A 203 18.16 -16.37 11.50
CA LEU A 203 16.73 -16.58 11.25
C LEU A 203 16.48 -17.21 9.88
N ILE A 204 17.12 -16.68 8.84
CA ILE A 204 16.98 -17.18 7.46
C ILE A 204 17.43 -18.64 7.37
N GLU A 205 18.60 -18.99 7.89
CA GLU A 205 19.15 -20.35 7.82
C GLU A 205 18.41 -21.34 8.74
N THR A 206 17.95 -20.89 9.91
CA THR A 206 17.20 -21.75 10.86
C THR A 206 15.86 -22.17 10.27
N TYR A 207 15.12 -21.19 9.73
CA TYR A 207 13.77 -21.36 9.18
C TYR A 207 13.74 -21.56 7.66
N GLU A 208 14.90 -21.66 7.00
CA GLU A 208 15.03 -21.88 5.55
C GLU A 208 14.22 -20.87 4.72
N LEU A 209 14.23 -19.61 5.15
CA LEU A 209 13.42 -18.53 4.55
C LEU A 209 13.87 -18.20 3.12
N ASP A 210 15.11 -18.54 2.77
CA ASP A 210 15.68 -18.36 1.43
C ASP A 210 14.98 -19.20 0.36
N LYS A 211 14.24 -20.26 0.75
CA LYS A 211 13.37 -20.99 -0.18
C LYS A 211 12.25 -20.11 -0.78
N TYR A 212 11.80 -19.10 -0.05
CA TYR A 212 10.82 -18.14 -0.56
C TYR A 212 11.42 -17.15 -1.56
N ASP A 213 12.75 -17.09 -1.69
CA ASP A 213 13.41 -16.24 -2.69
C ASP A 213 13.37 -16.84 -4.10
N ASP A 214 12.93 -18.10 -4.24
CA ASP A 214 12.86 -18.82 -5.51
C ASP A 214 11.69 -18.38 -6.39
N PHE A 215 10.67 -17.74 -5.81
CA PHE A 215 9.52 -17.23 -6.55
C PHE A 215 9.91 -16.08 -7.50
N ASP A 216 9.20 -15.99 -8.64
CA ASP A 216 9.33 -14.94 -9.64
C ASP A 216 7.97 -14.52 -10.21
N GLU A 217 7.90 -13.61 -11.18
CA GLU A 217 6.60 -13.11 -11.68
C GLU A 217 5.70 -14.19 -12.31
N SER A 218 6.23 -15.37 -12.67
CA SER A 218 5.48 -16.40 -13.38
C SER A 218 4.32 -17.02 -12.58
N PHE A 219 4.41 -17.08 -11.24
CA PHE A 219 3.30 -17.62 -10.43
C PHE A 219 2.09 -16.67 -10.41
N LEU A 220 2.27 -15.38 -10.67
CA LEU A 220 1.17 -14.41 -10.72
C LEU A 220 0.23 -14.65 -11.92
N TYR A 221 0.67 -15.46 -12.88
CA TYR A 221 -0.06 -15.77 -14.11
C TYR A 221 -0.50 -17.25 -14.17
N ASN A 222 -0.56 -17.96 -13.03
CA ASN A 222 -0.88 -19.40 -12.96
C ASN A 222 0.00 -20.25 -13.91
N GLY A 223 1.30 -19.91 -14.03
CA GLY A 223 2.21 -20.62 -14.93
C GLY A 223 1.99 -20.36 -16.43
N LYS A 224 1.11 -19.42 -16.83
CA LYS A 224 1.11 -18.90 -18.20
C LYS A 224 2.37 -18.06 -18.42
N VAL A 225 3.39 -18.67 -19.00
CA VAL A 225 4.59 -17.97 -19.48
C VAL A 225 4.18 -16.98 -20.57
N ILE A 226 4.00 -15.71 -20.21
CA ILE A 226 3.94 -14.63 -21.18
C ILE A 226 5.40 -14.36 -21.57
N LYS A 227 5.77 -14.70 -22.81
CA LYS A 227 7.09 -14.37 -23.37
C LYS A 227 7.27 -12.83 -23.33
N LYS A 228 7.94 -12.31 -22.30
CA LYS A 228 8.42 -10.92 -22.27
C LYS A 228 9.47 -10.76 -23.37
N THR A 229 9.18 -9.97 -24.40
CA THR A 229 10.16 -9.52 -25.38
C THR A 229 11.04 -8.43 -24.77
N LYS A 230 12.29 -8.36 -25.21
CA LYS A 230 13.37 -7.53 -24.66
C LYS A 230 13.12 -6.01 -24.71
N ASP A 231 12.04 -5.57 -25.34
CA ASP A 231 11.75 -4.16 -25.65
C ASP A 231 10.77 -3.50 -24.66
N ASP A 232 10.23 -4.24 -23.68
CA ASP A 232 9.16 -3.75 -22.79
C ASP A 232 9.68 -3.06 -21.51
N VAL A 233 10.87 -2.45 -21.56
CA VAL A 233 11.38 -1.60 -20.46
C VAL A 233 10.79 -0.20 -20.61
N THR A 234 9.48 -0.06 -20.41
CA THR A 234 8.86 1.26 -20.34
C THR A 234 8.05 1.44 -19.05
N SER A 235 8.67 2.14 -18.10
CA SER A 235 8.11 2.75 -16.88
C SER A 235 7.37 1.83 -15.90
N LYS A 236 8.05 1.49 -14.78
CA LYS A 236 7.52 0.74 -13.61
C LYS A 236 6.23 1.31 -12.99
N TYR A 237 5.85 2.53 -13.36
CA TYR A 237 4.62 3.17 -12.94
C TYR A 237 4.11 4.11 -14.04
N ILE A 238 2.80 4.33 -14.03
CA ILE A 238 2.08 5.29 -14.85
C ILE A 238 1.54 6.41 -13.98
N ILE A 239 1.39 7.62 -14.54
CA ILE A 239 0.75 8.74 -13.87
C ILE A 239 -0.69 8.81 -14.39
N VAL A 240 -1.66 8.65 -13.49
CA VAL A 240 -3.08 8.68 -13.81
C VAL A 240 -3.42 10.00 -14.49
N SER A 241 -3.91 9.90 -15.71
CA SER A 241 -4.39 11.02 -16.51
C SER A 241 -5.91 11.15 -16.40
N LYS A 242 -6.44 12.31 -16.79
CA LYS A 242 -7.89 12.54 -16.82
C LYS A 242 -8.54 11.54 -17.79
N GLY A 243 -9.42 10.69 -17.27
CA GLY A 243 -10.12 9.65 -18.04
C GLY A 243 -9.58 8.23 -17.81
N ASP A 244 -8.47 8.08 -17.10
CA ASP A 244 -7.98 6.76 -16.72
C ASP A 244 -8.89 6.06 -15.71
N THR A 245 -9.02 4.76 -15.87
CA THR A 245 -9.73 3.86 -14.96
C THR A 245 -8.82 2.69 -14.63
N LEU A 246 -9.02 2.03 -13.49
CA LEU A 246 -8.26 0.81 -13.22
C LEU A 246 -8.41 -0.25 -14.30
N TYR A 247 -9.57 -0.31 -14.95
CA TYR A 247 -9.79 -1.22 -16.06
C TYR A 247 -8.91 -0.87 -17.27
N SER A 248 -8.88 0.39 -17.69
CA SER A 248 -8.04 0.82 -18.83
C SER A 248 -6.55 0.65 -18.49
N LEU A 249 -6.14 1.02 -17.28
CA LEU A 249 -4.76 0.88 -16.84
C LEU A 249 -4.34 -0.58 -16.73
N ALA A 250 -5.18 -1.44 -16.16
CA ALA A 250 -4.87 -2.86 -16.05
C ALA A 250 -4.80 -3.52 -17.43
N LYS A 251 -5.79 -3.25 -18.29
CA LYS A 251 -5.81 -3.78 -19.67
C LYS A 251 -4.60 -3.35 -20.49
N ASN A 252 -4.22 -2.07 -20.42
CA ASN A 252 -3.10 -1.53 -21.20
C ASN A 252 -1.74 -2.06 -20.74
N ASN A 253 -1.65 -2.55 -19.50
CA ASN A 253 -0.43 -3.12 -18.93
C ASN A 253 -0.54 -4.63 -18.74
N ASN A 254 -1.51 -5.27 -19.39
CA ASN A 254 -1.72 -6.72 -19.34
C ASN A 254 -1.86 -7.30 -17.90
N LEU A 255 -2.45 -6.50 -17.01
CA LEU A 255 -2.78 -6.86 -15.63
C LEU A 255 -4.29 -7.07 -15.46
N THR A 256 -4.68 -7.78 -14.40
CA THR A 256 -6.06 -7.74 -13.91
C THR A 256 -6.26 -6.49 -13.05
N VAL A 257 -7.50 -5.99 -12.96
CA VAL A 257 -7.85 -4.87 -12.06
C VAL A 257 -7.46 -5.21 -10.63
N ASP A 258 -7.68 -6.44 -10.18
CA ASP A 258 -7.33 -6.86 -8.82
C ASP A 258 -5.83 -6.89 -8.60
N LYS A 259 -5.05 -7.34 -9.60
CA LYS A 259 -3.58 -7.29 -9.53
C LYS A 259 -3.07 -5.85 -9.50
N LEU A 260 -3.65 -4.97 -10.30
CA LEU A 260 -3.30 -3.56 -10.31
C LEU A 260 -3.65 -2.88 -8.98
N LYS A 261 -4.82 -3.19 -8.41
CA LYS A 261 -5.21 -2.70 -7.07
C LYS A 261 -4.26 -3.19 -6.01
N TRP A 262 -3.92 -4.48 -6.07
CA TRP A 262 -3.00 -5.11 -5.14
C TRP A 262 -1.60 -4.48 -5.23
N LEU A 263 -1.06 -4.27 -6.43
CA LEU A 263 0.21 -3.58 -6.67
C LEU A 263 0.24 -2.16 -6.11
N ASN A 264 -0.92 -1.53 -5.93
CA ASN A 264 -1.04 -0.14 -5.55
C ASN A 264 -1.73 0.08 -4.18
N GLY A 265 -2.02 -0.99 -3.45
CA GLY A 265 -2.73 -0.91 -2.17
C GLY A 265 -4.13 -0.28 -2.25
N LEU A 266 -4.79 -0.35 -3.42
CA LEU A 266 -6.08 0.30 -3.66
C LEU A 266 -7.22 -0.52 -3.09
N LYS A 267 -8.02 0.10 -2.22
CA LYS A 267 -9.19 -0.53 -1.58
C LYS A 267 -10.45 -0.48 -2.46
N ASN A 268 -10.53 0.53 -3.32
CA ASN A 268 -11.65 0.75 -4.23
C ASN A 268 -11.10 0.98 -5.64
N ASN A 269 -11.97 1.41 -6.55
CA ASN A 269 -11.61 1.63 -7.94
C ASN A 269 -11.31 3.11 -8.26
N GLU A 270 -11.14 3.93 -7.23
CA GLU A 270 -10.91 5.36 -7.37
C GLU A 270 -9.44 5.62 -7.71
N LEU A 271 -9.22 6.50 -8.67
CA LEU A 271 -7.92 6.99 -9.08
C LEU A 271 -7.95 8.52 -9.05
N ALA A 272 -6.92 9.14 -8.49
CA ALA A 272 -6.75 10.59 -8.54
C ALA A 272 -5.87 10.95 -9.74
N VAL A 273 -6.25 11.98 -10.51
CA VAL A 273 -5.38 12.50 -11.58
C VAL A 273 -4.06 12.95 -10.96
N GLY A 274 -2.93 12.54 -11.56
CA GLY A 274 -1.59 12.74 -11.03
C GLY A 274 -1.10 11.63 -10.08
N GLN A 275 -1.96 10.68 -9.70
CA GLN A 275 -1.57 9.53 -8.88
C GLN A 275 -0.59 8.63 -9.64
N LYS A 276 0.45 8.15 -8.96
CA LYS A 276 1.34 7.11 -9.50
C LYS A 276 0.71 5.74 -9.28
N ILE A 277 0.65 4.94 -10.34
CA ILE A 277 0.13 3.58 -10.35
C ILE A 277 1.21 2.65 -10.88
N PHE A 278 1.71 1.74 -10.04
CA PHE A 278 2.64 0.67 -10.38
C PHE A 278 1.95 -0.36 -11.26
N VAL A 279 2.58 -0.70 -12.38
CA VAL A 279 2.02 -1.59 -13.42
C VAL A 279 2.91 -2.79 -13.71
N GLU A 280 4.03 -2.92 -12.98
CA GLU A 280 4.98 -4.04 -13.04
C GLU A 280 5.57 -4.28 -11.65
#